data_AF-A0A7Y3PZJ9-F1
#
_entry.id   AF-A0A7Y3PZJ9-F1
#
_cell.length_a   1.000
_cell.length_b   1.000
_cell.length_c   1.000
_cell.angle_alpha   90.00
_cell.angle_beta   90.00
_cell.angle_gamma   90.00
#
_symmetry.space_group_name_H-M   'P 1'
#
loop_
_entity.id
_entity.type
_entity.pdbx_description
1 polymer ?
#
loop_
_entity_poly.entity_id
_entity_poly.type
_entity_poly.pdbx_seq_one_letter_code
_entity_poly.pdbx_strand_id
1 'polypeptide(L)'
;MNNSIAPTATPSSMDSKNQTIEIFRRLEDNICSFELLKPEKMTLEIIFRAVYQCGMQLEHVPEHLRTRELCLLAASSEFASLIYAPEKHLDQDFIDFIFSSLERTSLWSFCEEKYKQVYRILPKCLLNQWHYEKLIKLNGVFLKWIPQDMKNYDLCFDALSSDGTLLKYVPNELIDKPMCYEALCRNNNARACVPDSLWDAHCERIIAKKLNGCRWHYF
;
A
#
# COMPACT_ATOMS: atom_id res chain seq x y z
N MET A 1 -50.98 -40.73 -25.40
CA MET A 1 -50.50 -39.40 -25.83
C MET A 1 -50.21 -38.60 -24.57
N ASN A 2 -48.97 -38.65 -24.08
CA ASN A 2 -48.50 -37.90 -22.91
C ASN A 2 -47.78 -36.64 -23.43
N ASN A 3 -48.36 -35.46 -23.24
CA ASN A 3 -47.65 -34.19 -23.42
C ASN A 3 -47.21 -33.66 -22.07
N SER A 4 -45.92 -33.80 -21.81
CA SER A 4 -45.21 -33.21 -20.68
C SER A 4 -45.04 -31.71 -20.94
N ILE A 5 -45.64 -30.86 -20.11
CA ILE A 5 -45.45 -29.41 -20.15
C ILE A 5 -44.16 -29.12 -19.38
N ALA A 6 -43.11 -28.72 -20.10
CA ALA A 6 -41.88 -28.22 -19.50
C ALA A 6 -42.14 -26.85 -18.82
N PRO A 7 -41.49 -26.54 -17.68
CA PRO A 7 -41.70 -25.27 -17.01
C PRO A 7 -41.06 -24.15 -17.84
N THR A 8 -41.88 -23.18 -18.22
CA THR A 8 -41.46 -21.95 -18.90
C THR A 8 -40.55 -21.14 -17.98
N ALA A 9 -39.29 -21.00 -18.37
CA ALA A 9 -38.36 -20.08 -17.71
C ALA A 9 -38.92 -18.65 -17.77
N THR A 10 -39.08 -18.02 -16.62
CA THR A 10 -39.62 -16.66 -16.50
C THR A 10 -38.71 -15.65 -17.20
N PRO A 11 -39.28 -14.70 -18.00
CA PRO A 11 -38.52 -13.77 -18.84
C PRO A 11 -37.65 -12.76 -18.08
N SER A 12 -37.78 -12.66 -16.74
CA SER A 12 -36.95 -11.77 -15.91
C SER A 12 -35.50 -12.21 -15.77
N SER A 13 -35.20 -13.51 -15.90
CA SER A 13 -33.85 -14.05 -15.68
C SER A 13 -32.89 -13.85 -16.86
N MET A 14 -33.44 -13.74 -18.07
CA MET A 14 -32.67 -13.51 -19.30
C MET A 14 -32.22 -12.04 -19.39
N ASP A 15 -33.09 -11.13 -18.93
CA ASP A 15 -32.88 -9.68 -19.00
C ASP A 15 -31.88 -9.21 -17.94
N SER A 16 -31.90 -9.80 -16.74
CA SER A 16 -30.88 -9.55 -15.70
C SER A 16 -29.49 -10.03 -16.10
N LYS A 17 -29.40 -11.21 -16.76
CA LYS A 17 -28.14 -11.74 -17.28
C LYS A 17 -27.58 -10.87 -18.40
N ASN A 18 -28.42 -10.41 -19.33
CA ASN A 18 -27.98 -9.52 -20.40
C ASN A 18 -27.52 -8.15 -19.87
N GLN A 19 -28.21 -7.58 -18.88
CA GLN A 19 -27.74 -6.36 -18.20
C GLN A 19 -26.41 -6.58 -17.48
N THR A 20 -26.23 -7.73 -16.85
CA THR A 20 -24.98 -8.09 -16.17
C THR A 20 -23.82 -8.19 -17.18
N ILE A 21 -24.05 -8.82 -18.34
CA ILE A 21 -23.08 -8.92 -19.44
C ILE A 21 -22.71 -7.54 -20.02
N GLU A 22 -23.69 -6.64 -20.19
CA GLU A 22 -23.47 -5.28 -20.68
C GLU A 22 -22.66 -4.45 -19.68
N ILE A 23 -22.95 -4.56 -18.38
CA ILE A 23 -22.16 -3.93 -17.31
C ILE A 23 -20.73 -4.49 -17.30
N PHE A 24 -20.56 -5.80 -17.51
CA PHE A 24 -19.24 -6.41 -17.58
C PHE A 24 -18.39 -5.89 -18.74
N ARG A 25 -18.96 -5.72 -19.94
CA ARG A 25 -18.22 -5.10 -21.06
C ARG A 25 -17.79 -3.66 -20.73
N ARG A 26 -18.65 -2.89 -20.07
CA ARG A 26 -18.33 -1.50 -19.68
C ARG A 26 -17.27 -1.40 -18.59
N LEU A 27 -17.21 -2.38 -17.69
CA LEU A 27 -16.15 -2.49 -16.67
C LEU A 27 -14.81 -2.92 -17.29
N GLU A 28 -14.83 -3.80 -18.30
CA GLU A 28 -13.62 -4.20 -19.05
C GLU A 28 -13.05 -3.03 -19.88
N ASP A 29 -13.91 -2.22 -20.48
CA ASP A 29 -13.49 -1.05 -21.28
C ASP A 29 -13.15 0.19 -20.44
N ASN A 30 -13.61 0.27 -19.19
CA ASN A 30 -13.41 1.43 -18.33
C ASN A 30 -13.26 1.03 -16.85
N ILE A 31 -12.00 0.91 -16.42
CA ILE A 31 -11.52 0.49 -15.09
C ILE A 31 -12.13 1.32 -13.94
N CYS A 32 -12.72 2.49 -14.21
CA CYS A 32 -13.26 3.43 -13.22
C CYS A 32 -14.81 3.48 -13.12
N SER A 33 -15.56 2.58 -13.75
CA SER A 33 -17.02 2.73 -13.88
C SER A 33 -17.86 2.36 -12.64
N PHE A 34 -17.25 2.00 -11.51
CA PHE A 34 -17.98 1.62 -10.28
C PHE A 34 -18.74 2.79 -9.64
N GLU A 35 -18.25 4.03 -9.79
CA GLU A 35 -18.96 5.25 -9.36
C GLU A 35 -20.34 5.43 -10.01
N LEU A 36 -20.58 4.80 -11.15
CA LEU A 36 -21.80 4.96 -11.95
C LEU A 36 -22.87 3.91 -11.67
N LEU A 37 -22.57 2.90 -10.84
CA LEU A 37 -23.50 1.81 -10.53
C LEU A 37 -24.38 2.17 -9.35
N LYS A 38 -25.69 2.25 -9.59
CA LYS A 38 -26.67 2.37 -8.50
C LYS A 38 -26.65 1.12 -7.61
N PRO A 39 -26.96 1.24 -6.30
CA PRO A 39 -26.94 0.11 -5.36
C PRO A 39 -27.77 -1.10 -5.82
N GLU A 40 -28.87 -0.88 -6.54
CA GLU A 40 -29.76 -1.96 -6.98
C GLU A 40 -29.15 -2.86 -8.07
N LYS A 41 -28.07 -2.45 -8.71
CA LYS A 41 -27.35 -3.22 -9.75
C LYS A 41 -26.08 -3.88 -9.23
N MET A 42 -25.78 -3.73 -7.96
CA MET A 42 -24.54 -4.20 -7.35
C MET A 42 -24.69 -5.66 -6.91
N THR A 43 -24.48 -6.60 -7.84
CA THR A 43 -24.41 -8.02 -7.51
C THR A 43 -23.03 -8.37 -6.95
N LEU A 44 -22.94 -9.44 -6.15
CA LEU A 44 -21.67 -9.93 -5.62
C LEU A 44 -20.65 -10.22 -6.74
N GLU A 45 -21.09 -10.83 -7.85
CA GLU A 45 -20.21 -11.15 -8.98
C GLU A 45 -19.57 -9.90 -9.61
N ILE A 46 -20.35 -8.82 -9.76
CA ILE A 46 -19.86 -7.53 -10.27
C ILE A 46 -18.86 -6.90 -9.30
N ILE A 47 -19.15 -6.91 -8.00
CA ILE A 47 -18.25 -6.39 -6.96
C ILE A 47 -16.92 -7.12 -6.97
N PHE A 48 -16.94 -8.46 -6.93
CA PHE A 48 -15.72 -9.26 -6.91
C PHE A 48 -14.87 -9.00 -8.14
N ARG A 49 -15.47 -8.91 -9.34
CA ARG A 49 -14.72 -8.69 -10.58
C ARG A 49 -14.08 -7.30 -10.64
N ALA A 50 -14.77 -6.25 -10.20
CA ALA A 50 -14.19 -4.92 -10.19
C ALA A 50 -13.07 -4.76 -9.16
N VAL A 51 -13.25 -5.29 -7.94
CA VAL A 51 -12.22 -5.29 -6.91
C VAL A 51 -11.01 -6.13 -7.33
N TYR A 52 -11.24 -7.24 -8.03
CA TYR A 52 -10.18 -8.05 -8.62
C TYR A 52 -9.31 -7.24 -9.60
N GLN A 53 -9.94 -6.43 -10.45
CA GLN A 53 -9.24 -5.60 -11.43
C GLN A 53 -8.53 -4.39 -10.79
N CYS A 54 -9.16 -3.75 -9.81
CA CYS A 54 -8.61 -2.62 -9.07
C CYS A 54 -9.08 -2.66 -7.62
N GLY A 55 -8.15 -2.94 -6.68
CA GLY A 55 -8.49 -3.08 -5.27
C GLY A 55 -9.12 -1.83 -4.64
N MET A 56 -8.80 -0.65 -5.18
CA MET A 56 -9.40 0.64 -4.74
C MET A 56 -10.90 0.73 -4.97
N GLN A 57 -11.49 -0.10 -5.84
CA GLN A 57 -12.94 -0.13 -6.04
C GLN A 57 -13.71 -0.49 -4.77
N LEU A 58 -13.04 -1.04 -3.75
CA LEU A 58 -13.61 -1.26 -2.42
C LEU A 58 -14.21 0.02 -1.79
N GLU A 59 -13.70 1.20 -2.15
CA GLU A 59 -14.23 2.51 -1.72
C GLU A 59 -15.73 2.65 -1.99
N HIS A 60 -16.16 2.25 -3.18
CA HIS A 60 -17.54 2.42 -3.65
C HIS A 60 -18.47 1.27 -3.23
N VAL A 61 -17.92 0.19 -2.68
CA VAL A 61 -18.71 -0.92 -2.16
C VAL A 61 -19.29 -0.51 -0.80
N PRO A 62 -20.62 -0.60 -0.58
CA PRO A 62 -21.23 -0.34 0.72
C PRO A 62 -20.63 -1.22 1.82
N GLU A 63 -20.44 -0.67 3.02
CA GLU A 63 -19.74 -1.35 4.13
C GLU A 63 -20.32 -2.74 4.48
N HIS A 64 -21.65 -2.88 4.42
CA HIS A 64 -22.33 -4.15 4.72
C HIS A 64 -22.06 -5.26 3.67
N LEU A 65 -21.54 -4.90 2.49
CA LEU A 65 -21.14 -5.85 1.43
C LEU A 65 -19.62 -6.08 1.40
N ARG A 66 -18.83 -5.37 2.21
CA ARG A 66 -17.38 -5.56 2.32
C ARG A 66 -17.10 -6.80 3.16
N THR A 67 -17.21 -7.98 2.55
CA THR A 67 -16.87 -9.23 3.23
C THR A 67 -15.37 -9.36 3.44
N ARG A 68 -14.98 -10.29 4.31
CA ARG A 68 -13.57 -10.59 4.59
C ARG A 68 -12.82 -10.97 3.30
N GLU A 69 -13.39 -11.85 2.50
CA GLU A 69 -12.80 -12.36 1.26
C GLU A 69 -12.61 -11.24 0.24
N LEU A 70 -13.59 -10.33 0.14
CA LEU A 70 -13.50 -9.19 -0.75
C LEU A 70 -12.40 -8.22 -0.30
N CYS A 71 -12.28 -7.97 1.01
CA CYS A 71 -11.23 -7.11 1.56
C CYS A 71 -9.84 -7.73 1.39
N LEU A 72 -9.69 -9.05 1.56
CA LEU A 72 -8.43 -9.75 1.27
C LEU A 72 -8.07 -9.63 -0.20
N LEU A 73 -9.02 -9.87 -1.10
CA LEU A 73 -8.81 -9.72 -2.54
C LEU A 73 -8.36 -8.29 -2.90
N ALA A 74 -9.03 -7.28 -2.35
CA ALA A 74 -8.70 -5.88 -2.54
C ALA A 74 -7.28 -5.57 -2.05
N ALA A 75 -6.95 -5.98 -0.82
CA ALA A 75 -5.67 -5.66 -0.18
C ALA A 75 -4.48 -6.41 -0.80
N SER A 76 -4.67 -7.63 -1.26
CA SER A 76 -3.65 -8.40 -1.99
C SER A 76 -3.36 -7.82 -3.37
N SER A 77 -4.37 -7.25 -4.02
CA SER A 77 -4.20 -6.52 -5.28
C SER A 77 -3.56 -5.15 -5.03
N GLU A 78 -4.12 -4.41 -4.08
CA GLU A 78 -3.69 -3.07 -3.72
C GLU A 78 -3.77 -2.80 -2.22
N PHE A 79 -2.60 -2.79 -1.57
CA PHE A 79 -2.47 -2.61 -0.11
C PHE A 79 -3.15 -1.34 0.41
N ALA A 80 -3.20 -0.28 -0.41
CA ALA A 80 -3.86 0.97 -0.06
C ALA A 80 -5.38 0.82 0.13
N SER A 81 -6.02 -0.19 -0.48
CA SER A 81 -7.45 -0.46 -0.32
C SER A 81 -7.85 -0.82 1.12
N LEU A 82 -6.87 -1.17 1.97
CA LEU A 82 -7.09 -1.45 3.40
C LEU A 82 -7.78 -0.29 4.12
N ILE A 83 -7.64 0.95 3.64
CA ILE A 83 -8.33 2.12 4.22
C ILE A 83 -9.86 2.00 4.17
N TYR A 84 -10.39 1.14 3.30
CA TYR A 84 -11.83 0.89 3.17
C TYR A 84 -12.26 -0.44 3.83
N ALA A 85 -11.32 -1.25 4.33
CA ALA A 85 -11.65 -2.50 4.99
C ALA A 85 -12.26 -2.24 6.39
N PRO A 86 -13.42 -2.82 6.73
CA PRO A 86 -13.97 -2.73 8.07
C PRO A 86 -13.02 -3.32 9.13
N GLU A 87 -12.82 -2.62 10.25
CA GLU A 87 -11.89 -3.04 11.32
C GLU A 87 -12.20 -4.44 11.87
N LYS A 88 -13.47 -4.86 11.87
CA LYS A 88 -13.92 -6.19 12.29
C LYS A 88 -13.27 -7.36 11.53
N HIS A 89 -12.66 -7.12 10.37
CA HIS A 89 -11.98 -8.15 9.58
C HIS A 89 -10.47 -8.22 9.83
N LEU A 90 -9.89 -7.24 10.52
CA LEU A 90 -8.44 -7.08 10.72
C LEU A 90 -7.93 -7.89 11.92
N ASP A 91 -8.12 -9.21 11.87
CA ASP A 91 -7.51 -10.16 12.80
C ASP A 91 -6.09 -10.58 12.36
N GLN A 92 -5.41 -11.39 13.17
CA GLN A 92 -4.02 -11.78 12.91
C GLN A 92 -3.86 -12.48 11.56
N ASP A 93 -4.73 -13.45 11.27
CA ASP A 93 -4.68 -14.21 10.01
C ASP A 93 -4.88 -13.29 8.79
N PHE A 94 -5.74 -12.28 8.92
CA PHE A 94 -5.94 -11.29 7.86
C PHE A 94 -4.66 -10.49 7.62
N ILE A 95 -4.06 -9.98 8.69
CA ILE A 95 -2.84 -9.17 8.65
C ILE A 95 -1.69 -10.01 8.07
N ASP A 96 -1.45 -11.21 8.57
CA ASP A 96 -0.36 -12.07 8.10
C ASP A 96 -0.53 -12.38 6.60
N PHE A 97 -1.77 -12.64 6.15
CA PHE A 97 -2.06 -12.91 4.74
C PHE A 97 -1.77 -11.70 3.84
N ILE A 98 -2.25 -10.50 4.17
CA ILE A 98 -2.01 -9.31 3.34
C ILE A 98 -0.51 -8.99 3.29
N PHE A 99 0.20 -9.14 4.41
CA PHE A 99 1.64 -8.89 4.48
C PHE A 99 2.47 -9.95 3.74
N SER A 100 2.01 -11.20 3.70
CA SER A 100 2.63 -12.25 2.88
C SER A 100 2.46 -11.98 1.39
N SER A 101 1.37 -11.29 1.01
CA SER A 101 1.06 -10.95 -0.38
C SER A 101 1.79 -9.69 -0.89
N LEU A 102 2.47 -8.93 -0.01
CA LEU A 102 3.08 -7.62 -0.32
C LEU A 102 4.26 -7.64 -1.31
N GLU A 103 4.61 -8.77 -1.90
CA GLU A 103 5.83 -8.89 -2.72
C GLU A 103 5.64 -8.45 -4.19
N ARG A 104 4.43 -8.02 -4.58
CA ARG A 104 4.09 -7.81 -6.00
C ARG A 104 3.33 -6.52 -6.31
N THR A 105 3.10 -5.66 -5.34
CA THR A 105 2.22 -4.52 -5.58
C THR A 105 2.98 -3.38 -6.25
N SER A 106 2.58 -3.06 -7.49
CA SER A 106 3.15 -1.97 -8.29
C SER A 106 3.31 -0.71 -7.47
N LEU A 107 4.57 -0.26 -7.38
CA LEU A 107 5.00 0.97 -6.73
C LEU A 107 4.12 2.14 -7.16
N TRP A 108 3.24 2.62 -6.28
CA TRP A 108 2.53 3.86 -6.52
C TRP A 108 3.38 5.06 -6.16
N SER A 109 3.27 6.09 -7.00
CA SER A 109 3.61 7.47 -6.67
C SER A 109 2.61 8.11 -5.69
N PHE A 110 2.22 7.39 -4.63
CA PHE A 110 1.29 7.94 -3.66
C PHE A 110 1.98 8.95 -2.74
N CYS A 111 1.25 10.01 -2.40
CA CYS A 111 1.67 10.98 -1.39
C CYS A 111 1.75 10.29 -0.01
N GLU A 112 2.67 10.77 0.83
CA GLU A 112 2.88 10.30 2.21
C GLU A 112 1.57 10.14 3.02
N GLU A 113 0.56 10.99 2.76
CA GLU A 113 -0.71 10.97 3.49
C GLU A 113 -1.50 9.66 3.29
N LYS A 114 -1.40 8.98 2.13
CA LYS A 114 -2.07 7.68 1.95
C LYS A 114 -1.40 6.59 2.78
N TYR A 115 -0.06 6.54 2.81
CA TYR A 115 0.66 5.59 3.67
C TYR A 115 0.34 5.80 5.14
N LYS A 116 0.20 7.06 5.56
CA LYS A 116 -0.21 7.41 6.92
C LYS A 116 -1.61 6.90 7.26
N GLN A 117 -2.56 6.99 6.33
CA GLN A 117 -3.91 6.45 6.52
C GLN A 117 -3.90 4.93 6.63
N VAL A 118 -3.18 4.24 5.75
CA VAL A 118 -3.02 2.78 5.83
C VAL A 118 -2.42 2.38 7.18
N TYR A 119 -1.34 3.04 7.61
CA TYR A 119 -0.73 2.78 8.91
C TYR A 119 -1.69 3.04 10.09
N ARG A 120 -2.56 4.05 9.98
CA ARG A 120 -3.58 4.35 11.00
C ARG A 120 -4.62 3.24 11.15
N ILE A 121 -4.98 2.56 10.08
CA ILE A 121 -5.96 1.46 10.12
C ILE A 121 -5.36 0.15 10.64
N LEU A 122 -4.06 -0.09 10.44
CA LEU A 122 -3.42 -1.33 10.90
C LEU A 122 -3.55 -1.52 12.42
N PRO A 123 -4.01 -2.67 12.92
CA PRO A 123 -4.09 -2.95 14.36
C PRO A 123 -2.68 -3.15 14.94
N LYS A 124 -2.18 -2.13 15.65
CA LYS A 124 -0.78 -2.08 16.12
C LYS A 124 -0.41 -3.23 17.06
N CYS A 125 -1.39 -3.72 17.83
CA CYS A 125 -1.20 -4.88 18.71
C CYS A 125 -0.95 -6.20 17.99
N LEU A 126 -1.23 -6.28 16.67
CA LEU A 126 -1.00 -7.47 15.84
C LEU A 126 0.27 -7.36 14.99
N LEU A 127 0.90 -6.17 14.97
CA LEU A 127 2.13 -5.94 14.22
C LEU A 127 3.34 -6.44 15.01
N ASN A 128 4.27 -7.06 14.30
CA ASN A 128 5.50 -7.60 14.85
C ASN A 128 6.68 -7.14 13.98
N GLN A 129 7.88 -7.59 14.33
CA GLN A 129 9.11 -7.23 13.63
C GLN A 129 9.05 -7.47 12.12
N TRP A 130 8.56 -8.64 11.70
CA TRP A 130 8.43 -9.01 10.29
C TRP A 130 7.47 -8.08 9.53
N HIS A 131 6.34 -7.70 10.16
CA HIS A 131 5.42 -6.73 9.59
C HIS A 131 6.08 -5.37 9.32
N TYR A 132 6.87 -4.88 10.29
CA TYR A 132 7.55 -3.59 10.13
C TYR A 132 8.64 -3.62 9.05
N GLU A 133 9.38 -4.72 8.93
CA GLU A 133 10.34 -4.92 7.84
C GLU A 133 9.65 -4.88 6.47
N LYS A 134 8.48 -5.54 6.34
CA LYS A 134 7.67 -5.48 5.12
C LYS A 134 7.19 -4.06 4.82
N LEU A 135 6.76 -3.29 5.83
CA LEU A 135 6.38 -1.88 5.65
C LEU A 135 7.56 -1.02 5.17
N ILE A 136 8.74 -1.17 5.76
CA ILE A 136 9.93 -0.42 5.33
C ILE A 136 10.34 -0.77 3.90
N LYS A 137 10.30 -2.06 3.54
CA LYS A 137 10.57 -2.52 2.17
C LYS A 137 9.56 -1.98 1.16
N LEU A 138 8.30 -1.79 1.59
CA LEU A 138 7.27 -1.13 0.78
C LEU A 138 7.60 0.37 0.59
N ASN A 139 7.92 1.08 1.68
CA ASN A 139 8.35 2.47 1.63
C ASN A 139 9.06 2.89 2.94
N GLY A 140 10.28 3.44 2.87
CA GLY A 140 11.01 3.88 4.07
C GLY A 140 10.28 4.93 4.91
N VAL A 141 9.31 5.67 4.35
CA VAL A 141 8.52 6.67 5.08
C VAL A 141 7.79 6.12 6.30
N PHE A 142 7.49 4.81 6.34
CA PHE A 142 6.87 4.17 7.49
C PHE A 142 7.72 4.28 8.76
N LEU A 143 9.05 4.48 8.66
CA LEU A 143 9.94 4.69 9.81
C LEU A 143 9.47 5.84 10.73
N LYS A 144 8.77 6.82 10.17
CA LYS A 144 8.17 7.95 10.91
C LYS A 144 7.17 7.51 11.98
N TRP A 145 6.49 6.39 11.75
CA TRP A 145 5.35 5.95 12.57
C TRP A 145 5.59 4.63 13.32
N ILE A 146 6.65 3.90 12.97
CA ILE A 146 7.05 2.68 13.69
C ILE A 146 7.39 3.03 15.15
N PRO A 147 6.90 2.26 16.15
CA PRO A 147 7.23 2.46 17.56
C PRO A 147 8.75 2.41 17.80
N GLN A 148 9.26 3.21 18.75
CA GLN A 148 10.70 3.32 18.98
C GLN A 148 11.33 2.00 19.44
N ASP A 149 10.60 1.23 20.25
CA ASP A 149 10.97 -0.10 20.75
C ASP A 149 11.03 -1.17 19.64
N MET A 150 10.38 -0.94 18.51
CA MET A 150 10.40 -1.83 17.34
C MET A 150 11.44 -1.42 16.30
N LYS A 151 12.14 -0.30 16.50
CA LYS A 151 13.22 0.13 15.59
C LYS A 151 14.51 -0.57 15.97
N ASN A 152 15.11 -1.23 14.99
CA ASN A 152 16.45 -1.79 15.08
C ASN A 152 17.33 -1.25 13.96
N TYR A 153 18.61 -1.65 14.00
CA TYR A 153 19.62 -1.17 13.07
C TYR A 153 19.23 -1.45 11.61
N ASP A 154 18.90 -2.71 11.29
CA ASP A 154 18.61 -3.14 9.92
C ASP A 154 17.39 -2.42 9.34
N LEU A 155 16.31 -2.33 10.12
CA LEU A 155 15.08 -1.64 9.74
C LEU A 155 15.34 -0.14 9.46
N CYS A 156 16.13 0.52 10.31
CA CYS A 156 16.51 1.91 10.11
C CYS A 156 17.41 2.08 8.88
N PHE A 157 18.37 1.18 8.68
CA PHE A 157 19.30 1.22 7.56
C PHE A 157 18.59 1.00 6.21
N ASP A 158 17.67 0.04 6.14
CA ASP A 158 16.81 -0.21 4.97
C ASP A 158 15.98 1.04 4.63
N ALA A 159 15.40 1.70 5.63
CA ALA A 159 14.64 2.93 5.42
C ALA A 159 15.53 4.06 4.87
N LEU A 160 16.74 4.24 5.42
CA LEU A 160 17.69 5.26 4.95
C LEU A 160 18.13 5.04 3.51
N SER A 161 18.23 3.79 3.08
CA SER A 161 18.56 3.43 1.70
C SER A 161 17.55 3.97 0.68
N SER A 162 16.32 4.24 1.11
CA SER A 162 15.27 4.85 0.28
C SER A 162 15.27 6.39 0.33
N ASP A 163 15.38 6.98 1.52
CA ASP A 163 15.48 8.42 1.72
C ASP A 163 16.33 8.76 2.95
N GLY A 164 17.47 9.40 2.71
CA GLY A 164 18.40 9.79 3.76
C GLY A 164 17.84 10.83 4.74
N THR A 165 16.79 11.58 4.39
CA THR A 165 16.17 12.53 5.34
C THR A 165 15.46 11.83 6.50
N LEU A 166 15.27 10.50 6.41
CA LEU A 166 14.68 9.70 7.47
C LEU A 166 15.59 9.50 8.69
N LEU A 167 16.86 9.92 8.61
CA LEU A 167 17.81 9.82 9.73
C LEU A 167 17.30 10.47 11.02
N LYS A 168 16.54 11.56 10.93
CA LYS A 168 15.91 12.20 12.10
C LYS A 168 14.90 11.34 12.86
N TYR A 169 14.45 10.22 12.29
CA TYR A 169 13.52 9.29 12.92
C TYR A 169 14.22 8.04 13.47
N VAL A 170 15.53 7.93 13.30
CA VAL A 170 16.35 6.83 13.85
C VAL A 170 16.64 7.14 15.33
N PRO A 171 16.48 6.18 16.26
CA PRO A 171 16.91 6.33 17.64
C PRO A 171 18.38 6.73 17.73
N ASN A 172 18.70 7.72 18.57
CA ASN A 172 20.07 8.25 18.66
C ASN A 172 21.11 7.17 19.02
N GLU A 173 20.70 6.16 19.78
CA GLU A 173 21.52 5.04 20.21
C GLU A 173 21.93 4.13 19.05
N LEU A 174 21.17 4.13 17.95
CA LEU A 174 21.45 3.35 16.75
C LEU A 174 22.25 4.12 15.70
N ILE A 175 22.32 5.45 15.81
CA ILE A 175 23.01 6.28 14.81
C ILE A 175 24.51 6.07 14.92
N ASP A 176 25.09 5.58 13.83
CA ASP A 176 26.53 5.41 13.68
C ASP A 176 27.04 6.07 12.38
N LYS A 177 28.34 5.95 12.15
CA LYS A 177 28.98 6.50 10.95
C LYS A 177 28.42 5.90 9.65
N PRO A 178 28.33 4.56 9.48
CA PRO A 178 27.66 3.94 8.33
C PRO A 178 26.26 4.51 8.02
N MET A 179 25.38 4.65 9.01
CA MET A 179 24.05 5.24 8.81
C MET A 179 24.14 6.70 8.35
N CYS A 180 25.02 7.50 8.95
CA CYS A 180 25.24 8.88 8.54
C CYS A 180 25.73 8.96 7.08
N TYR A 181 26.63 8.06 6.69
CA TYR A 181 27.15 7.99 5.33
C TYR A 181 26.05 7.62 4.33
N GLU A 182 25.27 6.58 4.62
CA GLU A 182 24.14 6.15 3.77
C GLU A 182 23.12 7.29 3.62
N ALA A 183 22.75 7.93 4.72
CA ALA A 183 21.82 9.05 4.72
C ALA A 183 22.29 10.21 3.83
N LEU A 184 23.56 10.63 3.94
CA LEU A 184 24.15 11.66 3.09
C LEU A 184 24.24 11.21 1.62
N CYS A 185 24.61 9.95 1.39
CA CYS A 185 24.65 9.33 0.06
C CYS A 185 23.29 9.30 -0.62
N ARG A 186 22.17 9.29 0.12
CA ARG A 186 20.81 9.39 -0.44
C ARG A 186 20.32 10.82 -0.52
N ASN A 187 20.51 11.63 0.51
CA ASN A 187 20.06 13.03 0.51
C ASN A 187 21.03 13.94 1.29
N ASN A 188 21.59 14.97 0.65
CA ASN A 188 22.49 15.91 1.31
C ASN A 188 21.79 16.71 2.44
N ASN A 189 20.46 16.85 2.39
CA ASN A 189 19.68 17.49 3.46
C ASN A 189 19.73 16.69 4.77
N ALA A 190 20.15 15.42 4.74
CA ALA A 190 20.40 14.64 5.95
C ALA A 190 21.51 15.22 6.84
N ARG A 191 22.36 16.12 6.32
CA ARG A 191 23.39 16.83 7.11
C ARG A 191 22.85 17.43 8.41
N ALA A 192 21.66 18.01 8.36
CA ALA A 192 21.04 18.65 9.53
C ALA A 192 20.71 17.65 10.66
N CYS A 193 20.69 16.35 10.35
CA CYS A 193 20.35 15.28 11.26
C CYS A 193 21.57 14.44 11.68
N VAL A 194 22.75 14.68 11.09
CA VAL A 194 23.99 13.97 11.46
C VAL A 194 24.55 14.60 12.74
N PRO A 195 24.77 13.82 13.82
CA PRO A 195 25.42 14.33 15.02
C PRO A 195 26.84 14.84 14.75
N ASP A 196 27.21 15.98 15.32
CA ASP A 196 28.54 16.57 15.11
C ASP A 196 29.68 15.65 15.60
N SER A 197 29.43 14.82 16.61
CA SER A 197 30.38 13.81 17.10
C SER A 197 30.70 12.71 16.07
N LEU A 198 29.81 12.49 15.10
CA LEU A 198 29.96 11.50 14.02
C LEU A 198 30.37 12.14 12.69
N TRP A 199 30.46 13.47 12.64
CA TRP A 199 30.87 14.21 11.45
C TRP A 199 32.38 14.11 11.23
N ASP A 200 32.80 13.65 10.05
CA ASP A 200 34.21 13.59 9.67
C ASP A 200 34.46 13.95 8.20
N ALA A 201 35.73 13.91 7.79
CA ALA A 201 36.14 14.19 6.42
C ALA A 201 35.50 13.26 5.38
N HIS A 202 34.98 12.08 5.77
CA HIS A 202 34.23 11.23 4.85
C HIS A 202 32.85 11.81 4.55
N CYS A 203 32.14 12.32 5.56
CA CYS A 203 30.86 13.01 5.37
C CYS A 203 31.00 14.21 4.39
N GLU A 204 32.05 15.00 4.53
CA GLU A 204 32.33 16.14 3.65
C GLU A 204 32.56 15.71 2.20
N ARG A 205 33.30 14.62 1.99
CA ARG A 205 33.54 14.05 0.66
C ARG A 205 32.25 13.55 0.00
N ILE A 206 31.34 12.94 0.76
CA ILE A 206 30.05 12.46 0.24
C ILE A 206 29.23 13.65 -0.31
N ILE A 207 29.07 14.71 0.48
CA ILE A 207 28.31 15.89 0.07
C ILE A 207 28.96 16.57 -1.15
N ALA A 208 30.29 16.75 -1.12
CA ALA A 208 31.03 17.40 -2.20
C ALA A 208 30.93 16.65 -3.54
N LYS A 209 30.97 15.31 -3.53
CA LYS A 209 30.81 14.50 -4.75
C LYS A 209 29.47 14.75 -5.44
N LYS A 210 28.37 14.86 -4.68
CA LYS A 210 27.05 15.15 -5.24
C LYS A 210 26.94 16.55 -5.82
N LEU A 211 27.53 17.55 -5.17
CA LEU A 211 27.54 18.93 -5.67
C LEU A 211 28.34 19.06 -6.98
N ASN A 212 29.43 18.31 -7.10
CA ASN A 212 30.26 18.31 -8.32
C ASN A 212 29.64 17.51 -9.48
N GLY A 213 28.77 16.54 -9.19
CA GLY A 213 27.96 15.84 -10.21
C GLY A 213 26.88 16.72 -10.87
N CYS A 214 26.51 17.84 -10.24
CA CYS A 214 25.58 18.83 -10.79
C CYS A 214 26.29 20.01 -11.51
N ARG A 215 27.63 20.03 -11.56
CA ARG A 215 28.41 21.07 -12.25
C ARG A 215 29.03 20.54 -13.55
N TRP A 216 28.18 20.30 -14.55
CA TRP A 216 28.61 20.31 -15.95
C TRP A 216 27.50 20.87 -16.82
N HIS A 217 27.23 22.18 -16.75
CA HIS A 217 26.73 22.97 -17.88
C HIS A 217 27.39 24.36 -17.77
N TYR A 218 28.14 24.71 -18.83
CA TYR A 218 28.81 25.99 -19.13
C TYR A 218 30.07 26.34 -18.32
N PHE A 219 31.23 26.01 -18.89
CA PHE A 219 32.11 27.01 -19.52
C PHE A 219 32.70 26.41 -20.80
#